data_AF-A0A552QQM0-F1
#
_entry.id   AF-A0A552QQM0-F1
#
_cell.length_a   1.000
_cell.length_b   1.000
_cell.length_c   1.000
_cell.angle_alpha   90.00
_cell.angle_beta   90.00
_cell.angle_gamma   90.00
#
_symmetry.space_group_name_H-M   'P 1'
#
loop_
_entity.id
_entity.type
_entity.pdbx_description
1 polymer ?
#
loop_
_entity_poly.entity_id
_entity_poly.type
_entity_poly.pdbx_seq_one_letter_code
_entity_poly.pdbx_strand_id
1 'polypeptide(L)'
;MGQLRSADIHDPAAVESSVVEWAAEVLEEPATAEDNFLDLGGHSLLAIELNHRVNAAFGVELDLQILFEKSIGEAAADVLATINSQTKNG
;
A
#
# COMPACT_ATOMS: atom_id res chain seq x y z
N MET A 1 5.18 8.31 13.40
CA MET A 1 4.13 8.27 12.37
C MET A 1 2.89 9.01 12.86
N GLY A 2 2.43 10.00 12.09
CA GLY A 2 1.19 10.72 12.39
C GLY A 2 -0.01 9.82 12.10
N GLN A 3 -1.05 9.91 12.93
CA GLN A 3 -2.29 9.18 12.72
C GLN A 3 -2.97 9.73 11.46
N LEU A 4 -3.09 8.92 10.41
CA LEU A 4 -3.82 9.28 9.18
C LEU A 4 -5.25 9.70 9.55
N ARG A 5 -5.71 10.83 9.04
CA ARG A 5 -7.09 11.29 9.29
C ARG A 5 -8.03 10.55 8.35
N SER A 6 -9.28 10.36 8.74
CA SER A 6 -10.28 9.67 7.90
C SER A 6 -10.58 10.36 6.56
N ALA A 7 -10.17 11.62 6.37
CA ALA A 7 -10.25 12.27 5.06
C ALA A 7 -9.07 11.89 4.14
N ASP A 8 -7.93 11.56 4.73
CA ASP A 8 -6.68 11.25 4.00
C ASP A 8 -6.73 9.84 3.38
N ILE A 9 -7.49 8.90 3.96
CA ILE A 9 -7.59 7.51 3.46
C ILE A 9 -8.30 7.39 2.10
N HIS A 10 -8.99 8.45 1.65
CA HIS A 10 -9.62 8.52 0.34
C HIS A 10 -8.85 9.39 -0.66
N ASP A 11 -7.77 10.03 -0.21
CA ASP A 11 -6.92 10.83 -1.07
C ASP A 11 -5.87 9.92 -1.76
N PRO A 12 -5.77 9.93 -3.10
CA PRO A 12 -4.85 9.05 -3.81
C PRO A 12 -3.39 9.32 -3.47
N ALA A 13 -2.99 10.58 -3.27
CA ALA A 13 -1.60 10.92 -2.96
C ALA A 13 -1.24 10.50 -1.53
N ALA A 14 -2.17 10.62 -0.58
CA ALA A 14 -1.97 10.18 0.80
C ALA A 14 -1.87 8.65 0.91
N VAL A 15 -2.73 7.90 0.20
CA VAL A 15 -2.67 6.42 0.17
C VAL A 15 -1.38 5.96 -0.48
N GLU A 16 -1.03 6.50 -1.66
CA GLU A 16 0.22 6.17 -2.36
C GLU A 16 1.44 6.43 -1.47
N SER A 17 1.54 7.64 -0.89
CA SER A 17 2.68 8.00 -0.04
C SER A 17 2.82 7.09 1.18
N SER A 18 1.71 6.65 1.78
CA SER A 18 1.73 5.75 2.93
C SER A 18 2.24 4.36 2.55
N VAL A 19 1.74 3.81 1.43
CA VAL A 19 2.16 2.49 0.95
C VAL A 19 3.63 2.49 0.53
N VAL A 20 4.10 3.54 -0.14
CA VAL A 20 5.51 3.70 -0.52
C VAL A 20 6.42 3.82 0.70
N GLU A 21 6.02 4.62 1.71
CA GLU A 21 6.76 4.75 2.97
C GLU A 21 6.90 3.39 3.67
N TRP A 22 5.80 2.66 3.82
CA TRP A 22 5.83 1.35 4.48
C TRP A 22 6.58 0.30 3.67
N ALA A 23 6.51 0.35 2.35
CA ALA A 23 7.29 -0.51 1.48
C ALA A 23 8.79 -0.29 1.71
N ALA A 24 9.24 0.97 1.74
CA ALA A 24 10.63 1.31 2.02
C ALA A 24 11.08 0.81 3.41
N GLU A 25 10.23 0.93 4.42
CA GLU A 25 10.53 0.46 5.76
C GLU A 25 10.65 -1.06 5.88
N VAL A 26 9.76 -1.83 5.22
CA VAL A 26 9.84 -3.30 5.27
C VAL A 26 10.96 -3.85 4.39
N LEU A 27 11.31 -3.15 3.31
CA LEU A 27 12.42 -3.51 2.43
C LEU A 27 13.78 -3.11 3.02
N GLU A 28 13.79 -2.22 4.02
CA GLU A 28 14.98 -1.57 4.56
C GLU A 28 15.78 -0.81 3.48
N GLU A 29 15.11 -0.37 2.40
CA GLU A 29 15.69 0.27 1.21
C GLU A 29 14.80 1.42 0.73
N PRO A 30 15.35 2.46 0.08
CA PRO A 30 14.54 3.53 -0.50
C PRO A 30 13.62 3.01 -1.60
N ALA A 31 12.34 3.40 -1.56
CA ALA A 31 11.34 3.04 -2.57
C ALA A 31 10.59 4.28 -3.08
N THR A 32 10.14 4.22 -4.32
CA THR A 32 9.27 5.19 -4.97
C THR A 32 8.00 4.51 -5.50
N ALA A 33 7.01 5.31 -5.91
CA ALA A 33 5.77 4.80 -6.49
C ALA A 33 5.98 4.07 -7.83
N GLU A 34 7.09 4.35 -8.53
CA GLU A 34 7.42 3.73 -9.83
C GLU A 34 8.19 2.41 -9.67
N ASP A 35 8.74 2.13 -8.48
CA ASP A 35 9.50 0.90 -8.23
C ASP A 35 8.60 -0.31 -8.07
N ASN A 36 9.09 -1.48 -8.46
CA ASN A 36 8.45 -2.76 -8.20
C ASN A 36 9.00 -3.37 -6.91
N PHE A 37 8.11 -3.95 -6.10
CA PHE A 37 8.47 -4.49 -4.79
C PHE A 37 9.46 -5.66 -4.88
N LEU A 38 9.37 -6.53 -5.89
CA LEU A 38 10.30 -7.64 -6.10
C LEU A 38 11.69 -7.15 -6.55
N ASP A 39 11.74 -6.14 -7.41
CA ASP A 39 13.00 -5.59 -7.92
C ASP A 39 13.85 -4.96 -6.80
N LEU A 40 13.19 -4.44 -5.76
CA LEU A 40 13.84 -3.93 -4.53
C LEU A 40 14.21 -5.02 -3.51
N GLY A 41 14.04 -6.31 -3.85
CA GLY A 41 14.37 -7.44 -2.96
C GLY A 41 13.19 -7.92 -2.10
N GLY A 42 11.99 -7.43 -2.36
CA GLY A 42 10.77 -7.86 -1.69
C GLY A 42 10.43 -9.34 -1.94
N HIS A 43 9.82 -9.97 -0.93
CA HIS A 43 9.38 -11.36 -0.99
C HIS A 43 8.17 -11.59 -0.10
N SER A 44 7.58 -12.78 -0.14
CA SER A 44 6.29 -13.10 0.51
C SER A 44 6.21 -12.68 1.98
N LEU A 45 7.27 -12.88 2.78
CA LEU A 45 7.25 -12.47 4.19
C LEU A 45 7.17 -10.94 4.37
N LEU A 46 7.96 -10.17 3.62
CA LEU A 46 7.90 -8.70 3.65
C LEU A 46 6.59 -8.17 3.08
N ALA A 47 6.07 -8.84 2.03
CA ALA A 47 4.79 -8.53 1.43
C ALA A 47 3.63 -8.75 2.42
N ILE A 48 3.68 -9.82 3.23
CA ILE A 48 2.74 -10.07 4.32
C ILE A 48 2.83 -8.94 5.37
N GLU A 49 4.04 -8.50 5.73
CA GLU A 49 4.20 -7.40 6.68
C GLU A 49 3.63 -6.07 6.14
N LEU A 50 3.91 -5.74 4.88
CA LEU A 50 3.32 -4.58 4.20
C LEU A 50 1.79 -4.68 4.20
N ASN A 51 1.24 -5.84 3.84
CA ASN A 51 -0.20 -6.09 3.84
C ASN A 51 -0.81 -5.89 5.24
N HIS A 52 -0.15 -6.33 6.30
CA HIS A 52 -0.61 -6.09 7.68
C HIS A 52 -0.68 -4.59 8.02
N ARG A 53 0.27 -3.77 7.55
CA ARG A 53 0.24 -2.32 7.75
C ARG A 53 -0.90 -1.66 6.98
N VAL A 54 -1.09 -2.03 5.71
CA VAL A 54 -2.20 -1.58 4.86
C VAL A 54 -3.55 -1.92 5.53
N ASN A 55 -3.72 -3.15 6.00
CA ASN A 55 -4.93 -3.58 6.67
C ASN A 55 -5.20 -2.82 7.97
N ALA A 56 -4.18 -2.63 8.80
CA ALA A 56 -4.30 -1.90 10.05
C ALA A 56 -4.67 -0.41 9.84
N ALA A 57 -4.14 0.21 8.78
CA ALA A 57 -4.37 1.63 8.50
C ALA A 57 -5.67 1.90 7.75
N PHE A 58 -6.03 1.06 6.78
CA PHE A 58 -7.10 1.33 5.83
C PHE A 58 -8.29 0.35 5.93
N GLY A 59 -8.15 -0.75 6.66
CA GLY A 59 -9.20 -1.77 6.77
C GLY A 59 -9.40 -2.62 5.50
N VAL A 60 -8.46 -2.54 4.56
CA VAL A 60 -8.46 -3.32 3.31
C VAL A 60 -7.19 -4.15 3.20
N GLU A 61 -7.21 -5.22 2.41
CA GLU A 61 -6.04 -6.04 2.15
C GLU A 61 -5.40 -5.65 0.82
N LEU A 62 -4.07 -5.64 0.79
CA LEU A 62 -3.26 -5.48 -0.41
C LEU A 62 -3.19 -6.82 -1.14
N ASP A 63 -3.55 -6.84 -2.43
CA ASP A 63 -3.37 -8.03 -3.26
C ASP A 63 -1.88 -8.25 -3.54
N LEU A 64 -1.33 -9.35 -3.00
CA LEU A 64 0.09 -9.68 -3.16
C LEU A 64 0.45 -10.00 -4.62
N GLN A 65 -0.50 -10.47 -5.41
CA GLN A 65 -0.26 -10.70 -6.83
C GLN A 65 -0.05 -9.36 -7.54
N ILE A 66 -0.90 -8.37 -7.27
CA ILE A 66 -0.76 -7.01 -7.81
C ILE A 66 0.54 -6.36 -7.34
N LEU A 67 0.89 -6.50 -6.07
CA LEU A 67 2.15 -5.97 -5.52
C LEU A 67 3.39 -6.51 -6.26
N PHE A 68 3.36 -7.78 -6.67
CA PHE A 68 4.47 -8.42 -7.37
C PHE A 68 4.46 -8.16 -8.88
N GLU A 69 3.28 -8.01 -9.49
CA GLU A 69 3.15 -7.77 -10.93
C GLU A 69 3.32 -6.30 -11.33
N LYS A 70 3.11 -5.35 -10.40
CA LYS A 70 3.04 -3.91 -10.69
C LYS A 70 3.99 -3.08 -9.84
N SER A 71 4.06 -1.77 -10.11
CA SER A 71 4.76 -0.84 -9.23
C SER A 71 4.03 -0.67 -7.90
N ILE A 72 4.75 -0.21 -6.87
CA ILE A 72 4.21 0.05 -5.54
C ILE A 72 3.07 1.09 -5.60
N GLY A 73 3.18 2.10 -6.47
CA GLY A 73 2.14 3.11 -6.69
C GLY A 73 0.89 2.54 -7.34
N GLU A 74 1.02 1.65 -8.33
CA GLU A 74 -0.13 0.96 -8.91
C GLU A 74 -0.82 0.03 -7.91
N ALA A 75 -0.06 -0.64 -7.04
CA ALA A 75 -0.61 -1.45 -5.96
C ALA A 75 -1.35 -0.58 -4.92
N ALA A 76 -0.85 0.62 -4.63
CA ALA A 76 -1.54 1.58 -3.77
C ALA A 76 -2.84 2.12 -4.40
N ALA A 77 -2.89 2.30 -5.71
CA ALA A 77 -4.11 2.66 -6.42
C ALA A 77 -5.19 1.57 -6.31
N ASP A 78 -4.80 0.30 -6.29
CA ASP A 78 -5.71 -0.84 -6.07
C ASP A 78 -6.28 -0.85 -4.64
N VAL A 79 -5.43 -0.57 -3.64
CA VAL A 79 -5.84 -0.35 -2.24
C VAL A 79 -6.91 0.75 -2.17
N LEU A 80 -6.67 1.89 -2.81
CA LEU A 80 -7.63 3.00 -2.85
C LEU A 80 -8.95 2.61 -3.53
N ALA A 81 -8.90 1.86 -4.63
CA ALA A 81 -10.09 1.38 -5.32
C ALA A 81 -10.94 0.48 -4.40
N THR A 82 -10.29 -0.36 -3.60
CA THR A 82 -10.94 -1.21 -2.60
C THR A 82 -11.58 -0.39 -1.48
N ILE A 83 -10.87 0.60 -0.91
CA ILE A 83 -11.39 1.53 0.11
C ILE A 83 -12.67 2.23 -0.38
N ASN A 84 -12.62 2.76 -1.61
CA ASN A 84 -13.74 3.49 -2.22
C ASN A 84 -14.95 2.59 -2.52
N SER A 85 -14.72 1.31 -2.81
CA SER A 85 -15.78 0.34 -3.08
C SER A 85 -16.52 -0.10 -1.81
N GLN A 86 -15.83 -0.19 -0.67
CA GLN A 86 -16.47 -0.48 0.62
C GLN A 86 -17.37 0.66 1.10
N THR A 87 -17.00 1.92 0.82
CA THR A 87 -17.77 3.10 1.25
C THR A 87 -19.08 3.27 0.47
N LYS A 88 -19.16 2.78 -0.78
CA LYS A 88 -20.37 2.91 -1.61
C LYS A 88 -21.49 1.90 -1.29
N ASN A 89 -21.25 0.93 -0.41
CA ASN A 89 -22.21 -0.10 -0.05
C ASN A 89 -22.99 0.18 1.26
N GLY A 90 -23.03 1.43 1.72
CA GLY A 90 -23.73 1.87 2.94
C GLY A 90 -24.98 2.70 2.67
#